data_AF-A0A7W0G1S1-F1
#
_entry.id   AF-A0A7W0G1S1-F1
#
_cell.length_a   1.000
_cell.length_b   1.000
_cell.length_c   1.000
_cell.angle_alpha   90.00
_cell.angle_beta   90.00
_cell.angle_gamma   90.00
#
_symmetry.space_group_name_H-M   'P 1'
#
loop_
_entity.id
_entity.type
_entity.pdbx_description
1 polymer ?
#
loop_
_entity_poly.entity_id
_entity_poly.type
_entity_poly.pdbx_seq_one_letter_code
_entity_poly.pdbx_strand_id
1 'polypeptide(L)'
;MNWETVPPTDREALRRLYEQHGEHYQLVRRQRERHLTGLDLFLAWLKPEPGQSWQEVWQLRAEGTGAWTQLTEAQPQEERTCLYKAVQVLIAYRVVRPSYRWLLDHGLGDLYQLLFDTTEREARDQLRQAAHELGLGAHALYHVWRLLGRVLAHTGKSLREVTADDLLELRTATHGTGHVLGGHFTVTRLLFHLGIVKEPLLSPSYFRTTRPTVEQLVDGFGVNNPEVRQAFVLYLKERAPALDFNSLRQLAYRLVKLFWRNIEERHPEVTSLNIPAKVMEEWKRRLRVLPNGKPRLEVVAILFHIRSFYLDIVQ
;
A
#
# COMPACT_ATOMS: atom_id res chain seq x y z
N MET A 1 6.38 25.86 -4.80
CA MET A 1 5.24 26.09 -5.71
C MET A 1 4.01 25.50 -5.03
N ASN A 2 2.94 26.26 -4.87
CA ASN A 2 1.69 25.71 -4.32
C ASN A 2 0.91 25.06 -5.47
N TRP A 3 0.84 23.73 -5.51
CA TRP A 3 0.12 22.99 -6.56
C TRP A 3 -1.41 23.08 -6.41
N GLU A 4 -1.92 23.52 -5.26
CA GLU A 4 -3.34 23.76 -5.06
C GLU A 4 -3.86 24.92 -5.92
N THR A 5 -2.98 25.86 -6.30
CA THR A 5 -3.34 27.02 -7.14
C THR A 5 -3.04 26.81 -8.63
N VAL A 6 -2.40 25.69 -8.99
CA VAL A 6 -2.02 25.40 -10.38
C VAL A 6 -3.07 24.50 -11.01
N PRO A 7 -3.79 24.96 -12.04
CA PRO A 7 -4.87 24.18 -12.63
C PRO A 7 -4.31 22.93 -13.34
N PRO A 8 -5.00 21.78 -13.31
CA PRO A 8 -4.58 20.56 -13.99
C PRO A 8 -4.52 20.64 -15.51
N THR A 9 -5.13 21.68 -16.08
CA THR A 9 -5.04 22.01 -17.49
C THR A 9 -3.68 22.63 -17.88
N ASP A 10 -2.91 23.13 -16.92
CA ASP A 10 -1.54 23.64 -17.14
C ASP A 10 -0.53 22.48 -17.21
N ARG A 11 -0.53 21.80 -18.37
CA ARG A 11 0.41 20.71 -18.66
C ARG A 11 1.86 21.17 -18.71
N GLU A 12 2.09 22.45 -19.00
CA GLU A 12 3.43 23.02 -19.13
C GLU A 12 4.09 23.18 -17.75
N ALA A 13 3.32 23.50 -16.70
CA ALA A 13 3.82 23.49 -15.34
C ALA A 13 4.34 22.10 -14.91
N LEU A 14 3.64 21.01 -15.26
CA LEU A 14 4.11 19.65 -14.95
C LEU A 14 5.31 19.23 -15.79
N ARG A 15 5.37 19.60 -17.08
CA ARG A 15 6.55 19.32 -17.91
C ARG A 15 7.79 20.00 -17.35
N ARG A 16 7.69 21.28 -16.99
CA ARG A 16 8.78 22.02 -16.31
C ARG A 16 9.20 21.38 -15.00
N LEU A 17 8.24 20.91 -14.18
CA LEU A 17 8.55 20.16 -12.95
C LEU A 17 9.41 18.92 -13.26
N TYR A 18 9.06 18.16 -14.29
CA TYR A 18 9.76 16.92 -14.65
C TYR A 18 11.14 17.18 -15.26
N GLU A 19 11.28 18.24 -16.04
CA GLU A 19 12.57 18.70 -16.57
C GLU A 19 13.50 19.13 -15.44
N GLN A 20 13.03 19.99 -14.54
CA GLN A 20 13.78 20.44 -13.36
C GLN A 20 14.15 19.25 -12.46
N HIS A 21 13.22 18.31 -12.25
CA HIS A 21 13.49 17.07 -11.54
C HIS A 21 14.61 16.28 -12.23
N GLY A 22 14.53 16.09 -13.55
CA GLY A 22 15.53 15.37 -14.32
C GLY A 22 16.93 16.00 -14.26
N GLU A 23 17.01 17.33 -14.26
CA GLU A 23 18.26 18.08 -14.13
C GLU A 23 18.84 17.99 -12.73
N HIS A 24 18.01 18.22 -11.70
CA HIS A 24 18.43 18.22 -10.30
C HIS A 24 19.06 16.88 -9.87
N TYR A 25 18.55 15.75 -10.36
CA TYR A 25 19.10 14.41 -10.07
C TYR A 25 20.06 13.89 -11.13
N GLN A 26 20.41 14.70 -12.12
CA GLN A 26 21.28 14.29 -13.21
C GLN A 26 20.79 12.98 -13.87
N LEU A 27 19.47 12.82 -14.00
CA LEU A 27 18.88 11.65 -14.61
C LEU A 27 19.41 11.52 -16.03
N VAL A 28 19.79 10.31 -16.43
CA VAL A 28 20.20 10.07 -17.82
C VAL A 28 19.01 10.27 -18.75
N ARG A 29 19.27 10.61 -20.02
CA ARG A 29 18.24 10.89 -21.03
C ARG A 29 17.09 9.87 -21.02
N ARG A 30 17.41 8.58 -21.03
CA ARG A 30 16.41 7.49 -20.99
C ARG A 30 15.50 7.52 -19.76
N GLN A 31 16.00 7.93 -18.60
CA GLN A 31 15.19 8.04 -17.38
C GLN A 31 14.23 9.23 -17.46
N ARG A 32 14.70 10.37 -17.98
CA ARG A 32 13.87 11.57 -18.21
C ARG A 32 12.74 11.25 -19.19
N GLU A 33 13.07 10.58 -20.30
CA GLU A 33 12.10 10.13 -21.30
C GLU A 33 11.03 9.22 -20.67
N ARG A 34 11.43 8.22 -19.86
CA ARG A 34 10.48 7.36 -19.15
C ARG A 34 9.54 8.13 -18.23
N HIS A 35 10.05 9.11 -17.49
CA HIS A 35 9.21 9.93 -16.61
C HIS A 35 8.21 10.75 -17.42
N LEU A 36 8.63 11.39 -18.52
CA LEU A 36 7.75 12.17 -19.39
C LEU A 36 6.72 11.30 -20.13
N THR A 37 7.10 10.12 -20.63
CA THR A 37 6.15 9.16 -21.22
C THR A 37 5.10 8.73 -20.21
N GLY A 38 5.51 8.43 -18.97
CA GLY A 38 4.58 8.09 -17.90
C GLY A 38 3.64 9.24 -17.55
N LEU A 39 4.15 10.48 -17.54
CA LEU A 39 3.35 11.68 -17.34
C LEU A 39 2.31 11.84 -18.45
N ASP A 40 2.70 11.70 -19.71
CA ASP A 40 1.77 11.83 -20.85
C ASP A 40 0.66 10.78 -20.80
N LEU A 41 0.99 9.52 -20.47
CA LEU A 41 0.01 8.45 -20.26
C LEU A 41 -0.95 8.76 -19.12
N PHE A 42 -0.43 9.26 -18.00
CA PHE A 42 -1.23 9.63 -16.84
C PHE A 42 -2.19 10.79 -17.14
N LEU A 43 -1.72 11.82 -17.84
CA LEU A 43 -2.53 12.97 -18.24
C LEU A 43 -3.61 12.61 -19.26
N ALA A 44 -3.29 11.71 -20.21
CA ALA A 44 -4.25 11.20 -21.18
C ALA A 44 -5.40 10.42 -20.49
N TRP A 45 -5.08 9.73 -19.39
CA TRP A 45 -6.07 8.99 -18.61
C TRP A 45 -6.92 9.88 -17.70
N LEU A 46 -6.33 10.83 -16.98
CA LEU A 46 -7.06 11.68 -16.02
C LEU A 46 -8.14 12.55 -16.67
N LYS A 47 -7.87 13.08 -17.87
CA LYS A 47 -8.74 14.02 -18.61
C LYS A 47 -9.32 15.12 -17.70
N PRO A 48 -8.46 15.99 -17.11
CA PRO A 48 -8.92 17.04 -16.21
C PRO A 48 -9.82 18.06 -16.91
N GLU A 49 -10.83 18.55 -16.18
CA GLU A 49 -11.76 19.58 -16.64
C GLU A 49 -11.39 20.97 -16.06
N PRO A 50 -11.76 22.08 -16.72
CA PRO A 50 -11.52 23.42 -16.20
C PRO A 50 -12.12 23.63 -14.81
N GLY A 51 -11.35 24.24 -13.90
CA GLY A 51 -11.81 24.58 -12.54
C GLY A 51 -11.56 23.50 -11.47
N GLN A 52 -11.11 22.31 -11.85
CA GLN A 52 -10.70 21.29 -10.89
C GLN A 52 -9.28 21.55 -10.36
N SER A 53 -8.95 21.08 -9.16
CA SER A 53 -7.57 20.99 -8.64
C SER A 53 -6.96 19.61 -8.93
N TRP A 54 -5.62 19.50 -8.87
CA TRP A 54 -4.94 18.21 -9.05
C TRP A 54 -5.40 17.16 -8.04
N GLN A 55 -5.66 17.59 -6.80
CA GLN A 55 -6.10 16.70 -5.74
C GLN A 55 -7.52 16.18 -5.98
N GLU A 56 -8.44 17.04 -6.42
CA GLU A 56 -9.81 16.61 -6.76
C GLU A 56 -9.81 15.63 -7.94
N VAL A 57 -9.04 15.92 -8.98
CA VAL A 57 -8.90 15.04 -10.15
C VAL A 57 -8.34 13.67 -9.73
N TRP A 58 -7.32 13.66 -8.87
CA TRP A 58 -6.76 12.43 -8.31
C TRP A 58 -7.80 11.62 -7.53
N GLN A 59 -8.51 12.26 -6.60
CA GLN A 59 -9.52 11.59 -5.77
C GLN A 59 -10.65 11.00 -6.60
N LEU A 60 -11.14 11.75 -7.59
CA LEU A 60 -12.24 11.30 -8.46
C LEU A 60 -11.84 10.11 -9.35
N ARG A 61 -10.58 10.07 -9.83
CA ARG A 61 -10.16 9.12 -10.87
C ARG A 61 -9.31 7.96 -10.35
N ALA A 62 -8.35 8.24 -9.46
CA ALA A 62 -7.34 7.28 -9.03
C ALA A 62 -7.68 6.54 -7.75
N GLU A 63 -8.49 7.12 -6.87
CA GLU A 63 -8.89 6.47 -5.61
C GLU A 63 -10.13 5.59 -5.74
N GLY A 64 -10.79 5.59 -6.90
CA GLY A 64 -11.83 4.64 -7.23
C GLY A 64 -11.32 3.20 -7.20
N THR A 65 -12.13 2.28 -6.66
CA THR A 65 -11.77 0.87 -6.52
C THR A 65 -11.34 0.26 -7.86
N GLY A 66 -10.08 -0.15 -7.97
CA GLY A 66 -9.52 -0.83 -9.14
C GLY A 66 -9.19 0.07 -10.33
N ALA A 67 -9.48 1.38 -10.30
CA ALA A 67 -9.28 2.28 -11.44
C ALA A 67 -7.79 2.39 -11.85
N TRP A 68 -6.91 2.58 -10.87
CA TRP A 68 -5.46 2.61 -11.11
C TRP A 68 -4.94 1.25 -11.62
N THR A 69 -5.40 0.14 -11.03
CA THR A 69 -5.03 -1.21 -11.46
C THR A 69 -5.41 -1.44 -12.92
N GLN A 70 -6.65 -1.11 -13.31
CA GLN A 70 -7.13 -1.23 -14.69
C GLN A 70 -6.28 -0.41 -15.67
N LEU A 71 -5.93 0.84 -15.32
CA LEU A 71 -5.01 1.64 -16.12
C LEU A 71 -3.67 0.92 -16.31
N THR A 72 -3.05 0.49 -15.21
CA THR A 72 -1.70 -0.09 -15.28
C THR A 72 -1.67 -1.45 -15.97
N GLU A 73 -2.71 -2.26 -15.83
CA GLU A 73 -2.83 -3.58 -16.48
C GLU A 73 -3.14 -3.49 -17.98
N ALA A 74 -3.77 -2.40 -18.43
CA ALA A 74 -4.01 -2.14 -19.84
C ALA A 74 -2.73 -1.75 -20.61
N GLN A 75 -1.66 -1.37 -19.90
CA GLN A 75 -0.40 -0.92 -20.52
C GLN A 75 0.63 -2.05 -20.62
N PRO A 76 1.50 -2.04 -21.65
CA PRO A 76 2.64 -2.94 -21.68
C PRO A 76 3.62 -2.65 -20.53
N GLN A 77 4.53 -3.61 -20.26
CA GLN A 77 5.40 -3.61 -19.08
C GLN A 77 6.26 -2.33 -18.96
N GLU A 78 6.76 -1.81 -20.08
CA GLU A 78 7.64 -0.63 -20.09
C GLU A 78 6.84 0.64 -19.74
N GLU A 79 5.71 0.85 -20.38
CA GLU A 79 4.78 1.96 -20.16
C GLU A 79 4.20 1.94 -18.75
N ARG A 80 3.91 0.74 -18.23
CA ARG A 80 3.52 0.55 -16.83
C ARG A 80 4.62 1.02 -15.88
N THR A 81 5.89 0.73 -16.20
CA THR A 81 7.03 1.20 -15.41
C THR A 81 7.16 2.72 -15.49
N CYS A 82 6.98 3.31 -16.67
CA CYS A 82 6.94 4.76 -16.88
C CYS A 82 5.85 5.42 -16.03
N LEU A 83 4.62 4.89 -16.04
CA LEU A 83 3.49 5.37 -15.23
C LEU A 83 3.81 5.39 -13.74
N TYR A 84 4.35 4.30 -13.19
CA TYR A 84 4.74 4.25 -11.79
C TYR A 84 5.81 5.28 -11.44
N LYS A 85 6.80 5.48 -12.32
CA LYS A 85 7.86 6.49 -12.11
C LYS A 85 7.31 7.92 -12.15
N ALA A 86 6.41 8.21 -13.08
CA ALA A 86 5.76 9.51 -13.17
C ALA A 86 4.93 9.81 -11.90
N VAL A 87 4.04 8.89 -11.49
CA VAL A 87 3.22 9.11 -10.30
C VAL A 87 4.05 9.22 -9.02
N GLN A 88 5.19 8.53 -8.92
CA GLN A 88 6.13 8.73 -7.82
C GLN A 88 6.63 10.18 -7.72
N VAL A 89 6.95 10.82 -8.85
CA VAL A 89 7.34 12.24 -8.90
C VAL A 89 6.17 13.13 -8.46
N LEU A 90 4.95 12.89 -8.96
CA LEU A 90 3.78 13.70 -8.60
C LEU A 90 3.50 13.66 -7.08
N ILE A 91 3.62 12.48 -6.47
CA ILE A 91 3.45 12.32 -5.02
C ILE A 91 4.61 12.94 -4.24
N ALA A 92 5.84 12.76 -4.70
CA ALA A 92 7.03 13.31 -4.05
C ALA A 92 7.00 14.84 -3.99
N TYR A 93 6.52 15.48 -5.06
CA TYR A 93 6.40 16.94 -5.16
C TYR A 93 5.04 17.50 -4.69
N ARG A 94 4.21 16.68 -4.03
CA ARG A 94 2.90 17.09 -3.48
C ARG A 94 1.93 17.66 -4.51
N VAL A 95 2.05 17.26 -5.78
CA VAL A 95 1.04 17.57 -6.80
C VAL A 95 -0.27 16.85 -6.47
N VAL A 96 -0.14 15.59 -6.04
CA VAL A 96 -1.25 14.76 -5.56
C VAL A 96 -0.85 14.10 -4.24
N ARG A 97 -1.83 13.90 -3.36
CA ARG A 97 -1.70 13.25 -2.06
C ARG A 97 -2.66 12.06 -1.99
N PRO A 98 -2.17 10.83 -2.20
CA PRO A 98 -3.05 9.66 -2.16
C PRO A 98 -3.49 9.32 -0.73
N SER A 99 -4.66 8.72 -0.60
CA SER A 99 -5.10 8.12 0.66
C SER A 99 -4.17 7.00 1.13
N TYR A 100 -4.17 6.75 2.44
CA TYR A 100 -3.41 5.62 3.00
C TYR A 100 -3.81 4.28 2.38
N ARG A 101 -5.11 4.08 2.11
CA ARG A 101 -5.60 2.88 1.42
C ARG A 101 -4.89 2.70 0.07
N TRP A 102 -4.86 3.75 -0.75
CA TRP A 102 -4.21 3.69 -2.05
C TRP A 102 -2.69 3.43 -1.93
N LEU A 103 -1.99 4.07 -0.98
CA LEU A 103 -0.56 3.86 -0.73
C LEU A 103 -0.22 2.46 -0.18
N LEU A 104 -1.16 1.80 0.48
CA LEU A 104 -0.99 0.44 1.01
C LEU A 104 -1.22 -0.59 -0.10
N ASP A 105 -2.28 -0.41 -0.89
CA ASP A 105 -2.66 -1.31 -1.97
C ASP A 105 -1.66 -1.27 -3.14
N HIS A 106 -1.03 -0.12 -3.39
CA HIS A 106 -0.12 0.08 -4.51
C HIS A 106 1.35 0.16 -4.05
N GLY A 107 2.11 -0.89 -4.38
CA GLY A 107 3.53 -0.99 -4.03
C GLY A 107 4.41 0.00 -4.81
N LEU A 108 4.58 1.22 -4.31
CA LEU A 108 5.49 2.21 -4.88
C LEU A 108 6.91 2.05 -4.32
N GLY A 109 7.65 1.08 -4.88
CA GLY A 109 8.97 0.65 -4.36
C GLY A 109 9.95 1.78 -4.07
N ASP A 110 10.06 2.73 -4.99
CA ASP A 110 11.06 3.81 -4.92
C ASP A 110 10.51 5.15 -4.43
N LEU A 111 9.18 5.26 -4.21
CA LEU A 111 8.55 6.54 -3.85
C LEU A 111 9.20 7.17 -2.62
N TYR A 112 9.36 6.40 -1.55
CA TYR A 112 9.79 6.98 -0.28
C TYR A 112 11.27 7.37 -0.33
N GLN A 113 12.08 6.60 -1.05
CA GLN A 113 13.46 7.02 -1.31
C GLN A 113 13.48 8.31 -2.14
N LEU A 114 12.71 8.37 -3.23
CA LEU A 114 12.58 9.56 -4.07
C LEU A 114 12.13 10.78 -3.24
N LEU A 115 11.18 10.61 -2.32
CA LEU A 115 10.70 11.67 -1.45
C LEU A 115 11.83 12.23 -0.57
N PHE A 116 12.57 11.36 0.12
CA PHE A 116 13.69 11.76 0.99
C PHE A 116 14.95 12.21 0.21
N ASP A 117 15.09 11.81 -1.05
CA ASP A 117 16.11 12.35 -1.95
C ASP A 117 15.68 13.71 -2.54
N THR A 118 14.39 14.03 -2.51
CA THR A 118 13.80 15.24 -3.11
C THR A 118 13.31 16.28 -2.11
N THR A 119 12.02 16.28 -1.82
CA THR A 119 11.33 17.32 -1.07
C THR A 119 11.58 17.23 0.44
N GLU A 120 12.11 16.09 0.91
CA GLU A 120 12.35 15.81 2.33
C GLU A 120 13.84 15.54 2.63
N ARG A 121 14.77 16.19 1.92
CA ARG A 121 16.22 16.00 2.11
C ARG A 121 16.68 16.39 3.51
N GLU A 122 16.25 17.54 4.00
CA GLU A 122 16.60 18.03 5.33
C GLU A 122 16.07 17.09 6.41
N ALA A 123 14.87 16.55 6.21
CA ALA A 123 14.29 15.52 7.07
C ALA A 123 15.11 14.23 7.06
N ARG A 124 15.60 13.80 5.88
CA ARG A 124 16.46 12.63 5.75
C ARG A 124 17.75 12.79 6.56
N ASP A 125 18.39 13.94 6.47
CA ASP A 125 19.66 14.20 7.15
C ASP A 125 19.46 14.25 8.67
N GLN A 126 18.39 14.92 9.14
CA GLN A 126 18.00 14.91 10.55
C GLN A 126 17.73 13.50 11.08
N LEU A 127 16.98 12.69 10.33
CA LEU A 127 16.66 11.31 10.72
C LEU A 127 17.90 10.40 10.74
N ARG A 128 18.84 10.58 9.81
CA ARG A 128 20.11 9.85 9.80
C ARG A 128 20.99 10.22 10.98
N GLN A 129 21.10 11.51 11.27
CA GLN A 129 21.88 12.00 12.40
C GLN A 129 21.31 11.48 13.73
N ALA A 130 20.00 11.60 13.92
CA ALA A 130 19.32 11.05 15.10
C ALA A 130 19.47 9.52 15.20
N ALA A 131 19.40 8.81 14.07
CA ALA A 131 19.62 7.36 14.07
C ALA A 131 21.05 6.99 14.47
N HIS A 132 22.05 7.75 14.00
CA HIS A 132 23.45 7.57 14.40
C HIS A 132 23.63 7.81 15.90
N GLU A 133 23.09 8.90 16.44
CA GLU A 133 23.14 9.23 17.87
C GLU A 133 22.46 8.17 18.77
N LEU A 134 21.39 7.56 18.28
CA LEU A 134 20.67 6.48 18.97
C LEU A 134 21.26 5.07 18.73
N GLY A 135 22.34 4.95 17.94
CA GLY A 135 22.96 3.65 17.60
C GLY A 135 22.06 2.74 16.76
N LEU A 136 21.16 3.29 15.95
CA LEU A 136 20.23 2.53 15.11
C LEU A 136 20.90 2.12 13.78
N GLY A 137 20.82 0.83 13.45
CA GLY A 137 21.38 0.29 12.21
C GLY A 137 20.59 0.61 10.94
N ALA A 138 21.22 0.45 9.78
CA ALA A 138 20.63 0.76 8.47
C ALA A 138 19.31 0.01 8.17
N HIS A 139 19.17 -1.23 8.67
CA HIS A 139 17.93 -2.00 8.53
C HIS A 139 16.74 -1.34 9.25
N ALA A 140 16.96 -0.70 10.40
CA ALA A 140 15.91 0.01 11.12
C ALA A 140 15.41 1.23 10.31
N LEU A 141 16.35 1.94 9.66
CA LEU A 141 16.03 3.09 8.80
C LEU A 141 15.20 2.71 7.57
N TYR A 142 15.36 1.51 7.02
CA TYR A 142 14.53 1.04 5.90
C TYR A 142 13.03 1.13 6.22
N HIS A 143 12.63 0.71 7.42
CA HIS A 143 11.24 0.78 7.85
C HIS A 143 10.79 2.22 8.16
N VAL A 144 11.69 3.04 8.70
CA VAL A 144 11.45 4.47 8.97
C VAL A 144 11.09 5.22 7.70
N TRP A 145 11.89 5.07 6.63
CA TRP A 145 11.63 5.74 5.35
C TRP A 145 10.26 5.39 4.78
N ARG A 146 9.88 4.11 4.85
CA ARG A 146 8.60 3.65 4.30
C ARG A 146 7.41 4.07 5.14
N LEU A 147 7.54 4.14 6.46
CA LEU A 147 6.46 4.54 7.36
C LEU A 147 6.28 6.06 7.33
N LEU A 148 7.32 6.83 7.63
CA LEU A 148 7.26 8.29 7.57
C LEU A 148 6.97 8.78 6.15
N GLY A 149 7.58 8.17 5.13
CA GLY A 149 7.30 8.53 3.75
C GLY A 149 5.82 8.37 3.36
N ARG A 150 5.09 7.41 3.96
CA ARG A 150 3.63 7.32 3.78
C ARG A 150 2.90 8.47 4.44
N VAL A 151 3.26 8.79 5.69
CA VAL A 151 2.65 9.90 6.43
C VAL A 151 2.85 11.22 5.68
N LEU A 152 4.09 11.51 5.28
CA LEU A 152 4.43 12.72 4.56
C LEU A 152 3.74 12.75 3.17
N ALA A 153 3.70 11.62 2.45
CA ALA A 153 2.97 11.50 1.17
C ALA A 153 1.46 11.72 1.28
N HIS A 154 0.85 11.22 2.34
CA HIS A 154 -0.59 11.33 2.55
C HIS A 154 -0.99 12.72 3.04
N THR A 155 -0.31 13.22 4.07
CA THR A 155 -0.67 14.47 4.74
C THR A 155 -0.17 15.70 3.97
N GLY A 156 0.96 15.57 3.27
CA GLY A 156 1.70 16.69 2.69
C GLY A 156 2.51 17.50 3.70
N LYS A 157 2.48 17.11 4.99
CA LYS A 157 3.25 17.74 6.07
C LYS A 157 4.74 17.52 5.86
N SER A 158 5.55 18.46 6.35
CA SER A 158 6.98 18.27 6.56
C SER A 158 7.22 17.42 7.82
N LEU A 159 8.44 16.88 7.96
CA LEU A 159 8.81 16.08 9.14
C LEU A 159 8.52 16.79 10.48
N ARG A 160 8.68 18.11 10.56
CA ARG A 160 8.48 18.90 11.79
C ARG A 160 7.02 19.08 12.18
N GLU A 161 6.11 18.90 11.24
CA GLU A 161 4.67 19.04 11.42
C GLU A 161 3.99 17.69 11.72
N VAL A 162 4.75 16.58 11.63
CA VAL A 162 4.25 15.24 11.94
C VAL A 162 3.89 15.15 13.42
N THR A 163 2.69 14.65 13.69
CA THR A 163 2.19 14.44 15.04
C THR A 163 2.04 12.95 15.38
N ALA A 164 1.74 12.70 16.65
CA ALA A 164 1.29 11.40 17.14
C ALA A 164 0.06 10.87 16.41
N ASP A 165 -0.91 11.75 16.16
CA ASP A 165 -2.18 11.41 15.52
C ASP A 165 -1.97 10.97 14.07
N ASP A 166 -1.04 11.60 13.35
CA ASP A 166 -0.70 11.20 11.98
C ASP A 166 -0.20 9.74 11.91
N LEU A 167 0.62 9.34 12.88
CA LEU A 167 1.10 7.96 12.97
C LEU A 167 -0.01 6.99 13.38
N LEU A 168 -0.94 7.43 14.24
CA LEU A 168 -2.10 6.65 14.64
C LEU A 168 -3.10 6.48 13.48
N GLU A 169 -3.27 7.50 12.65
CA GLU A 169 -4.11 7.47 11.46
C GLU A 169 -3.59 6.47 10.44
N LEU A 170 -2.29 6.50 10.11
CA LEU A 170 -1.66 5.50 9.23
C LEU A 170 -1.84 4.09 9.78
N ARG A 171 -1.64 3.91 11.09
CA ARG A 171 -1.83 2.63 11.75
C ARG A 171 -3.30 2.19 11.66
N THR A 172 -4.22 3.12 11.81
CA THR A 172 -5.65 2.85 11.70
C THR A 172 -6.04 2.40 10.31
N ALA A 173 -5.47 3.03 9.27
CA ALA A 173 -5.65 2.64 7.88
C ALA A 173 -5.09 1.23 7.56
N THR A 174 -4.22 0.67 8.40
CA THR A 174 -3.72 -0.71 8.23
C THR A 174 -4.60 -1.76 8.91
N HIS A 175 -5.56 -1.36 9.74
CA HIS A 175 -6.47 -2.30 10.39
C HIS A 175 -7.37 -3.01 9.36
N GLY A 176 -7.52 -4.33 9.52
CA GLY A 176 -8.34 -5.16 8.62
C GLY A 176 -7.69 -5.45 7.27
N THR A 177 -6.84 -4.58 6.73
CA THR A 177 -6.30 -4.69 5.35
C THR A 177 -5.26 -5.81 5.16
N GLY A 178 -4.79 -6.44 6.23
CA GLY A 178 -3.77 -7.50 6.20
C GLY A 178 -2.32 -6.99 6.03
N HIS A 179 -2.13 -5.68 5.83
CA HIS A 179 -0.81 -5.05 5.77
C HIS A 179 -0.17 -4.96 7.17
N VAL A 180 1.15 -5.21 7.24
CA VAL A 180 1.96 -4.95 8.45
C VAL A 180 3.01 -3.93 8.12
N LEU A 181 2.97 -2.82 8.85
CA LEU A 181 4.00 -1.81 8.81
C LEU A 181 4.95 -2.02 9.99
N GLY A 182 6.19 -2.38 9.69
CA GLY A 182 7.28 -2.34 10.66
C GLY A 182 7.75 -0.90 10.90
N GLY A 183 8.51 -0.69 11.98
CA GLY A 183 9.22 0.58 12.22
C GLY A 183 8.48 1.59 13.10
N HIS A 184 7.24 1.35 13.53
CA HIS A 184 6.52 2.27 14.43
C HIS A 184 7.35 2.65 15.67
N PHE A 185 7.92 1.66 16.36
CA PHE A 185 8.78 1.90 17.53
C PHE A 185 10.01 2.75 17.20
N THR A 186 10.69 2.45 16.10
CA THR A 186 11.88 3.20 15.65
C THR A 186 11.53 4.64 15.28
N VAL A 187 10.43 4.84 14.54
CA VAL A 187 9.93 6.16 14.15
C VAL A 187 9.58 6.98 15.39
N THR A 188 8.81 6.43 16.32
CA THR A 188 8.48 7.10 17.58
C THR A 188 9.72 7.53 18.34
N ARG A 189 10.72 6.63 18.48
CA ARG A 189 11.99 6.95 19.17
C ARG A 189 12.73 8.09 18.48
N LEU A 190 12.80 8.07 17.15
CA LEU A 190 13.46 9.14 16.37
C LEU A 190 12.73 10.47 16.50
N LEU A 191 11.40 10.49 16.36
CA LEU A 191 10.62 11.73 16.48
C LEU A 191 10.70 12.31 17.90
N PHE A 192 10.73 11.47 18.92
CA PHE A 192 10.90 11.90 20.31
C PHE A 192 12.30 12.48 20.53
N HIS A 193 13.34 11.80 20.04
CA HIS A 193 14.73 12.29 20.11
C HIS A 193 14.91 13.63 19.39
N LEU A 194 14.24 13.82 18.25
CA LEU A 194 14.21 15.07 17.51
C LEU A 194 13.31 16.16 18.13
N GLY A 195 12.62 15.87 19.23
CA GLY A 195 11.71 16.81 19.90
C GLY A 195 10.43 17.13 19.12
N ILE A 196 10.10 16.35 18.09
CA ILE A 196 8.92 16.54 17.23
C ILE A 196 7.65 16.07 17.94
N VAL A 197 7.73 14.97 18.69
CA VAL A 197 6.63 14.48 19.54
C VAL A 197 7.02 14.58 21.01
N LYS A 198 6.15 15.17 21.82
CA LYS A 198 6.43 15.54 23.22
C LYS A 198 6.16 14.41 24.22
N GLU A 199 5.20 13.55 23.93
CA GLU A 199 5.00 12.31 24.69
C GLU A 199 5.58 11.14 23.92
N PRO A 200 6.26 10.20 24.59
CA PRO A 200 6.61 8.98 23.92
C PRO A 200 5.30 8.28 23.54
N LEU A 201 5.05 8.12 22.24
CA LEU A 201 4.12 7.14 21.69
C LEU A 201 4.55 5.69 22.03
N LEU A 202 5.37 5.52 23.07
CA LEU A 202 5.84 4.27 23.62
C LEU A 202 4.97 3.82 24.79
N SER A 203 3.83 4.48 25.03
CA SER A 203 2.83 3.95 25.93
C SER A 203 2.33 2.61 25.37
N PRO A 204 2.11 1.59 26.22
CA PRO A 204 1.45 0.36 25.80
C PRO A 204 0.11 0.64 25.10
N SER A 205 -0.57 1.75 25.38
CA SER A 205 -1.79 2.18 24.68
C SER A 205 -1.55 2.55 23.21
N TYR A 206 -0.45 3.21 22.86
CA TYR A 206 -0.10 3.43 21.46
C TYR A 206 0.22 2.12 20.75
N PHE A 207 0.83 1.13 21.41
CA PHE A 207 1.04 -0.21 20.82
C PHE A 207 -0.15 -1.17 20.97
N ARG A 208 -1.17 -0.82 21.77
CA ARG A 208 -2.47 -1.49 21.79
C ARG A 208 -3.24 -1.06 20.55
N THR A 209 -2.93 -1.72 19.43
CA THR A 209 -3.89 -1.80 18.33
C THR A 209 -5.08 -2.54 18.92
N THR A 210 -6.30 -2.02 18.76
CA THR A 210 -7.48 -2.88 18.84
C THR A 210 -7.26 -3.93 17.77
N ARG A 211 -6.87 -5.14 18.16
CA ARG A 211 -6.64 -6.22 17.20
C ARG A 211 -7.92 -6.33 16.36
N PRO A 212 -7.82 -6.33 15.02
CA PRO A 212 -9.01 -6.47 14.21
C PRO A 212 -9.74 -7.73 14.69
N THR A 213 -11.05 -7.61 14.87
CA THR A 213 -11.85 -8.80 15.16
C THR A 213 -11.74 -9.78 14.00
N VAL A 214 -12.17 -11.02 14.21
CA VAL A 214 -12.16 -12.03 13.13
C VAL A 214 -12.99 -11.54 11.94
N GLU A 215 -14.11 -10.86 12.19
CA GLU A 215 -14.94 -10.22 11.17
C GLU A 215 -14.16 -9.19 10.37
N GLN A 216 -13.54 -8.22 11.04
CA GLN A 216 -12.76 -7.16 10.40
C GLN A 216 -11.59 -7.72 9.58
N LEU A 217 -11.00 -8.83 10.05
CA LEU A 217 -9.94 -9.53 9.35
C LEU A 217 -10.44 -10.19 8.05
N VAL A 218 -11.61 -10.82 8.06
CA VAL A 218 -12.23 -11.39 6.86
C VAL A 218 -12.69 -10.28 5.91
N ASP A 219 -13.30 -9.23 6.45
CA ASP A 219 -13.84 -8.09 5.70
C ASP A 219 -12.77 -7.35 4.91
N GLY A 220 -11.57 -7.19 5.47
CA GLY A 220 -10.49 -6.50 4.78
C GLY A 220 -9.93 -7.24 3.56
N PHE A 221 -10.28 -8.51 3.35
CA PHE A 221 -10.00 -9.21 2.08
C PHE A 221 -11.10 -9.02 1.03
N GLY A 222 -12.25 -8.46 1.41
CA GLY A 222 -13.31 -7.99 0.53
C GLY A 222 -14.28 -9.06 0.03
N VAL A 223 -14.60 -10.09 0.81
CA VAL A 223 -15.52 -11.18 0.40
C VAL A 223 -16.90 -10.63 0.02
N ASN A 224 -17.37 -10.91 -1.18
CA ASN A 224 -18.67 -10.41 -1.65
C ASN A 224 -19.83 -11.28 -1.16
N ASN A 225 -19.65 -12.61 -1.17
CA ASN A 225 -20.69 -13.56 -0.77
C ASN A 225 -20.88 -13.58 0.78
N PRO A 226 -22.05 -13.18 1.31
CA PRO A 226 -22.27 -13.10 2.75
C PRO A 226 -22.22 -14.45 3.48
N GLU A 227 -22.70 -15.52 2.85
CA GLU A 227 -22.71 -16.87 3.47
C GLU A 227 -21.30 -17.43 3.57
N VAL A 228 -20.52 -17.30 2.51
CA VAL A 228 -19.12 -17.76 2.49
C VAL A 228 -18.27 -16.91 3.42
N ARG A 229 -18.51 -15.59 3.48
CA ARG A 229 -17.93 -14.71 4.50
C ARG A 229 -18.22 -15.24 5.90
N GLN A 230 -19.48 -15.55 6.21
CA GLN A 230 -19.88 -16.02 7.53
C GLN A 230 -19.21 -17.35 7.89
N ALA A 231 -19.07 -18.27 6.92
CA ALA A 231 -18.36 -19.53 7.12
C ALA A 231 -16.90 -19.31 7.53
N PHE A 232 -16.19 -18.39 6.87
CA PHE A 232 -14.82 -18.04 7.27
C PHE A 232 -14.75 -17.38 8.64
N VAL A 233 -15.69 -16.50 8.97
CA VAL A 233 -15.74 -15.86 10.29
C VAL A 233 -15.93 -16.90 11.40
N LEU A 234 -16.90 -17.80 11.25
CA LEU A 234 -17.16 -18.87 12.22
C LEU A 234 -15.93 -19.77 12.39
N TYR A 235 -15.35 -20.21 11.28
CA TYR A 235 -14.16 -21.07 11.31
C TYR A 235 -12.96 -20.41 12.01
N LEU A 236 -12.67 -19.16 11.66
CA LEU A 236 -11.54 -18.44 12.24
C LEU A 236 -11.78 -18.10 13.72
N LYS A 237 -13.03 -17.88 14.15
CA LYS A 237 -13.38 -17.72 15.57
C LYS A 237 -13.11 -19.00 16.35
N GLU A 238 -13.48 -20.16 15.80
CA GLU A 238 -13.23 -21.46 16.43
C GLU A 238 -11.73 -21.72 16.60
N ARG A 239 -10.93 -21.33 15.59
CA ARG A 239 -9.46 -21.49 15.63
C ARG A 239 -8.73 -20.45 16.47
N ALA A 240 -9.32 -19.26 16.69
CA ALA A 240 -8.63 -18.13 17.33
C ALA A 240 -8.04 -18.41 18.72
N PRO A 241 -8.70 -19.15 19.63
CA PRO A 241 -8.16 -19.42 20.97
C PRO A 241 -6.85 -20.21 20.98
N ALA A 242 -6.61 -21.04 19.94
CA ALA A 242 -5.44 -21.91 19.85
C ALA A 242 -4.27 -21.27 19.07
N LEU A 243 -4.46 -20.07 18.52
CA LEU A 243 -3.48 -19.43 17.63
C LEU A 243 -3.04 -18.07 18.19
N ASP A 244 -1.76 -17.76 18.04
CA ASP A 244 -1.34 -16.37 18.15
C ASP A 244 -1.95 -15.54 16.99
N PHE A 245 -2.01 -14.22 17.17
CA PHE A 245 -2.66 -13.34 16.19
C PHE A 245 -2.01 -13.40 14.80
N ASN A 246 -0.68 -13.55 14.72
CA ASN A 246 0.00 -13.62 13.42
C ASN A 246 -0.35 -14.93 12.71
N SER A 247 -0.41 -16.04 13.44
CA SER A 247 -0.88 -17.33 12.93
C SER A 247 -2.33 -17.27 12.46
N LEU A 248 -3.23 -16.67 13.25
CA LEU A 248 -4.63 -16.44 12.85
C LEU A 248 -4.73 -15.56 11.59
N ARG A 249 -3.94 -14.49 11.51
CA ARG A 249 -3.91 -13.61 10.34
C ARG A 249 -3.46 -14.33 9.07
N GLN A 250 -2.43 -15.17 9.19
CA GLN A 250 -1.94 -15.95 8.05
C GLN A 250 -2.94 -17.01 7.62
N LEU A 251 -3.66 -17.64 8.56
CA LEU A 251 -4.74 -18.55 8.24
C LEU A 251 -5.85 -17.84 7.45
N ALA A 252 -6.30 -16.67 7.92
CA ALA A 252 -7.29 -15.86 7.23
C ALA A 252 -6.82 -15.43 5.83
N TYR A 253 -5.56 -14.97 5.69
CA TYR A 253 -5.00 -14.61 4.40
C TYR A 253 -5.01 -15.79 3.40
N ARG A 254 -4.65 -16.99 3.85
CA ARG A 254 -4.63 -18.20 3.01
C ARG A 254 -6.03 -18.62 2.57
N LEU A 255 -6.99 -18.67 3.49
CA LEU A 255 -8.36 -19.12 3.22
C LEU A 255 -9.18 -18.08 2.46
N VAL A 256 -9.10 -16.82 2.88
CA VAL A 256 -9.99 -15.78 2.36
C VAL A 256 -9.38 -15.14 1.12
N LYS A 257 -8.14 -14.63 1.19
CA LYS A 257 -7.54 -13.88 0.08
C LYS A 257 -6.99 -14.78 -1.02
N LEU A 258 -6.17 -15.77 -0.67
CA LEU A 258 -5.51 -16.61 -1.67
C LEU A 258 -6.46 -17.65 -2.27
N PHE A 259 -7.41 -18.15 -1.50
CA PHE A 259 -8.39 -19.16 -1.93
C PHE A 259 -9.68 -18.52 -2.42
N TRP A 260 -10.57 -18.09 -1.53
CA TRP A 260 -11.93 -17.68 -1.93
C TRP A 260 -11.96 -16.47 -2.86
N ARG A 261 -11.32 -15.36 -2.47
CA ARG A 261 -11.31 -14.14 -3.29
C ARG A 261 -10.73 -14.36 -4.67
N ASN A 262 -9.71 -15.21 -4.80
CA ASN A 262 -9.16 -15.53 -6.11
C ASN A 262 -10.17 -16.26 -7.02
N ILE A 263 -11.01 -17.13 -6.43
CA ILE A 263 -12.09 -17.83 -7.13
C ILE A 263 -13.21 -16.85 -7.45
N GLU A 264 -13.71 -16.11 -6.45
CA GLU A 264 -14.81 -15.15 -6.56
C GLU A 264 -14.54 -14.06 -7.61
N GLU A 265 -13.29 -13.59 -7.74
CA GLU A 265 -12.89 -12.61 -8.76
C GLU A 265 -12.93 -13.15 -10.20
N ARG A 266 -12.85 -14.47 -10.41
CA ARG A 266 -12.70 -15.10 -11.75
C ARG A 266 -13.87 -15.98 -12.16
N HIS A 267 -14.58 -16.51 -11.18
CA HIS A 267 -15.72 -17.39 -11.33
C HIS A 267 -16.87 -16.84 -10.48
N PRO A 268 -17.43 -15.66 -10.83
CA PRO A 268 -18.52 -15.05 -10.07
C PRO A 268 -19.78 -15.93 -10.02
N GLU A 269 -19.91 -16.91 -10.92
CA GLU A 269 -20.96 -17.92 -10.91
C GLU A 269 -20.84 -18.91 -9.74
N VAL A 270 -19.66 -19.03 -9.11
CA VAL A 270 -19.45 -19.91 -7.96
C VAL A 270 -19.82 -19.18 -6.68
N THR A 271 -21.01 -19.50 -6.16
CA THR A 271 -21.60 -18.82 -4.99
C THR A 271 -21.57 -19.64 -3.71
N SER A 272 -20.89 -20.79 -3.68
CA SER A 272 -20.79 -21.65 -2.50
C SER A 272 -19.38 -22.24 -2.34
N LEU A 273 -19.08 -22.77 -1.14
CA LEU A 273 -17.84 -23.49 -0.87
C LEU A 273 -17.77 -24.87 -1.55
N ASN A 274 -18.85 -25.34 -2.18
CA ASN A 274 -18.82 -26.55 -3.00
C ASN A 274 -18.29 -26.20 -4.41
N ILE A 275 -16.96 -26.14 -4.52
CA ILE A 275 -16.29 -25.68 -5.74
C ILE A 275 -16.28 -26.78 -6.81
N PRO A 276 -16.73 -26.50 -8.05
CA PRO A 276 -16.61 -27.45 -9.16
C PRO A 276 -15.15 -27.87 -9.39
N ALA A 277 -14.91 -29.16 -9.64
CA ALA A 277 -13.56 -29.71 -9.79
C ALA A 277 -12.71 -28.95 -10.82
N LYS A 278 -13.31 -28.52 -11.94
CA LYS A 278 -12.66 -27.73 -12.98
C LYS A 278 -12.15 -26.38 -12.46
N VAL A 279 -13.01 -25.62 -11.77
CA VAL A 279 -12.65 -24.34 -11.13
C VAL A 279 -11.53 -24.56 -10.12
N MET A 280 -11.58 -25.68 -9.40
CA MET A 280 -10.58 -25.97 -8.40
C MET A 280 -9.19 -26.25 -8.98
N GLU A 281 -9.11 -27.02 -10.07
CA GLU A 281 -7.85 -27.28 -10.76
C GLU A 281 -7.26 -26.02 -11.40
N GLU A 282 -8.12 -25.14 -11.95
CA GLU A 282 -7.68 -23.84 -12.47
C GLU A 282 -7.10 -22.95 -11.38
N TRP A 283 -7.77 -22.87 -10.23
CA TRP A 283 -7.24 -22.14 -9.07
C TRP A 283 -5.91 -22.72 -8.57
N LYS A 284 -5.79 -24.05 -8.43
CA LYS A 284 -4.53 -24.71 -8.00
C LYS A 284 -3.37 -24.38 -8.94
N ARG A 285 -3.63 -24.32 -10.26
CA ARG A 285 -2.63 -23.95 -11.26
C ARG A 285 -2.15 -22.51 -11.05
N ARG A 286 -3.08 -21.57 -10.83
CA ARG A 286 -2.76 -20.16 -10.55
C ARG A 286 -2.00 -19.98 -9.24
N LEU A 287 -2.37 -20.72 -8.19
CA LEU A 287 -1.75 -20.62 -6.87
C LEU A 287 -0.23 -20.81 -6.89
N ARG A 288 0.26 -21.67 -7.80
CA ARG A 288 1.69 -22.01 -7.93
C ARG A 288 2.57 -20.84 -8.35
N VAL A 289 1.98 -19.76 -8.86
CA VAL A 289 2.71 -18.61 -9.39
C VAL A 289 2.34 -17.36 -8.59
N LEU A 290 3.34 -16.59 -8.19
CA LEU A 290 3.15 -15.27 -7.58
C LEU A 290 2.74 -14.25 -8.66
N PRO A 291 2.12 -13.12 -8.29
CA PRO A 291 1.77 -12.06 -9.26
C PRO A 291 2.95 -11.54 -10.09
N ASN A 292 4.18 -11.69 -9.61
CA ASN A 292 5.41 -11.32 -10.30
C ASN A 292 5.99 -12.44 -11.20
N GLY A 293 5.25 -13.53 -11.44
CA GLY A 293 5.68 -14.64 -12.29
C GLY A 293 6.60 -15.66 -11.63
N LYS A 294 7.07 -15.43 -10.40
CA LYS A 294 7.95 -16.38 -9.69
C LYS A 294 7.17 -17.55 -9.10
N PRO A 295 7.78 -18.74 -8.96
CA PRO A 295 7.16 -19.86 -8.24
C PRO A 295 6.83 -19.48 -6.79
N ARG A 296 5.64 -19.87 -6.33
CA ARG A 296 5.23 -19.73 -4.93
C ARG A 296 5.78 -20.88 -4.12
N LEU A 297 6.52 -20.58 -3.06
CA LEU A 297 7.14 -21.59 -2.19
C LEU A 297 6.14 -22.22 -1.21
N GLU A 298 5.14 -21.47 -0.75
CA GLU A 298 4.20 -21.90 0.30
C GLU A 298 2.97 -22.68 -0.19
N VAL A 299 3.01 -23.24 -1.41
CA VAL A 299 1.83 -23.92 -2.01
C VAL A 299 1.33 -25.06 -1.13
N VAL A 300 2.23 -25.90 -0.62
CA VAL A 300 1.88 -27.06 0.22
C VAL A 300 1.19 -26.60 1.51
N ALA A 301 1.73 -25.58 2.17
CA ALA A 301 1.14 -25.03 3.39
C ALA A 301 -0.27 -24.47 3.11
N ILE A 302 -0.47 -23.77 2.00
CA ILE A 302 -1.78 -23.22 1.64
C ILE A 302 -2.80 -24.34 1.39
N LEU A 303 -2.43 -25.35 0.60
CA LEU A 303 -3.29 -26.51 0.32
C LEU A 303 -3.63 -27.29 1.59
N PHE A 304 -2.68 -27.42 2.52
CA PHE A 304 -2.91 -28.05 3.81
C PHE A 304 -3.98 -27.31 4.62
N HIS A 305 -3.88 -25.99 4.78
CA HIS A 305 -4.87 -25.21 5.53
C HIS A 305 -6.27 -25.26 4.90
N ILE A 306 -6.35 -25.26 3.56
CA ILE A 306 -7.62 -25.36 2.85
C ILE A 306 -8.21 -26.76 3.04
N ARG A 307 -7.40 -27.82 2.95
CA ARG A 307 -7.85 -29.18 3.24
C ARG A 307 -8.37 -29.31 4.67
N SER A 308 -7.66 -28.77 5.66
CA SER A 308 -8.10 -28.76 7.05
C SER A 308 -9.42 -28.00 7.20
N PHE A 309 -9.55 -26.82 6.58
CA PHE A 309 -10.81 -26.07 6.58
C PHE A 309 -11.98 -26.90 6.03
N TYR A 310 -11.81 -27.55 4.87
CA TYR A 310 -12.84 -28.41 4.29
C TYR A 310 -13.19 -29.61 5.16
N LEU A 311 -12.22 -30.21 5.84
CA LEU A 311 -12.47 -31.31 6.78
C LEU A 311 -13.27 -30.84 7.99
N ASP A 312 -12.95 -29.65 8.50
CA ASP A 312 -13.56 -29.09 9.70
C ASP A 312 -15.02 -28.62 9.45
N ILE A 313 -15.35 -28.09 8.25
CA ILE A 313 -16.71 -27.62 7.94
C ILE A 313 -17.67 -28.73 7.47
N VAL A 314 -17.17 -29.93 7.21
CA VAL A 314 -17.97 -31.10 6.80
C VAL A 314 -18.38 -31.95 8.01
N GLN A 315 -17.74 -31.75 9.18
CA GLN A 315 -18.09 -32.39 10.46
C GLN A 315 -19.26 -31.69 11.14
#